data_AF-A0A1M7FHD5-F1
#
_entry.id   AF-A0A1M7FHD5-F1
#
_cell.length_a   1.000
_cell.length_b   1.000
_cell.length_c   1.000
_cell.angle_alpha   90.00
_cell.angle_beta   90.00
_cell.angle_gamma   90.00
#
_symmetry.space_group_name_H-M   'P 1'
#
loop_
_entity.id
_entity.type
_entity.pdbx_description
1 polymer ?
#
loop_
_entity_poly.entity_id
_entity_poly.type
_entity_poly.pdbx_seq_one_letter_code
_entity_poly.pdbx_strand_id
1 'polypeptide(L)'
;MVRQGCRGEGPDYFRCATKAILEMYRQVGEPVFDEKGMIKKGLIIRHLVLPGLKEDSKKVLGFIKSNLPSGVYVSLMGQYMPCFRTGEFPEINRPLPKEEYEEVIEYFFELGLENGFAQEEGADSPSYVPDFDLEGV
;
A
#
# COMPACT_ATOMS: atom_id res chain seq x y z
N MET A 1 -17.81 20.04 -21.71
CA MET A 1 -16.80 18.98 -21.54
C MET A 1 -16.11 19.21 -20.20
N VAL A 2 -16.73 18.75 -19.11
CA VAL A 2 -16.23 18.98 -17.74
C VAL A 2 -15.36 17.80 -17.35
N ARG A 3 -14.06 18.04 -17.12
CA ARG A 3 -13.16 17.07 -16.51
C ARG A 3 -13.63 16.84 -15.07
N GLN A 4 -14.30 15.72 -14.81
CA GLN A 4 -14.53 15.26 -13.44
C GLN A 4 -13.18 14.81 -12.87
N GLY A 5 -12.55 15.67 -12.07
CA GLY A 5 -11.45 15.27 -11.21
C GLY A 5 -11.97 14.32 -10.14
N CYS A 6 -11.28 13.20 -9.91
CA CYS A 6 -11.59 12.29 -8.80
C CYS A 6 -11.25 13.02 -7.48
N ARG A 7 -12.25 13.68 -6.87
CA ARG A 7 -12.23 14.11 -5.46
C ARG A 7 -12.60 12.91 -4.58
N GLY A 8 -11.84 12.70 -3.50
CA GLY A 8 -11.79 11.47 -2.69
C GLY A 8 -12.98 11.14 -1.79
N GLU A 9 -14.22 11.37 -2.23
CA GLU A 9 -15.43 10.98 -1.46
C GLU A 9 -16.43 10.15 -2.30
N GLY A 10 -15.97 9.51 -3.39
CA GLY A 10 -16.84 8.80 -4.33
C GLY A 10 -16.73 7.27 -4.28
N PRO A 11 -17.81 6.52 -4.60
CA PRO A 11 -17.84 5.05 -4.75
C PRO A 11 -16.90 4.49 -5.84
N ASP A 12 -16.08 5.34 -6.44
CA ASP A 12 -15.20 5.05 -7.56
C ASP A 12 -13.70 5.14 -7.18
N TYR A 13 -13.33 5.25 -5.90
CA TYR A 13 -11.92 5.37 -5.48
C TYR A 13 -11.05 4.24 -6.04
N PHE A 14 -11.45 2.99 -5.81
CA PHE A 14 -10.73 1.82 -6.32
C PHE A 14 -10.57 1.89 -7.85
N ARG A 15 -11.64 2.28 -8.56
CA ARG A 15 -11.62 2.44 -10.02
C ARG A 15 -10.68 3.56 -10.48
N CYS A 16 -10.69 4.73 -9.84
CA CYS A 16 -9.79 5.83 -10.18
C CYS A 16 -8.32 5.46 -9.86
N ALA A 17 -8.07 4.89 -8.68
CA ALA A 17 -6.74 4.53 -8.21
C ALA A 17 -6.09 3.47 -9.09
N THR A 18 -6.82 2.39 -9.42
CA THR A 18 -6.33 1.33 -10.31
C THR A 18 -6.02 1.86 -11.70
N LYS A 19 -6.87 2.72 -12.29
CA LYS A 19 -6.57 3.38 -13.57
C LYS A 19 -5.32 4.24 -13.52
N ALA A 20 -5.13 4.99 -12.42
CA ALA A 20 -3.93 5.80 -12.23
C ALA A 20 -2.66 4.93 -12.15
N ILE A 21 -2.72 3.82 -11.40
CA ILE A 21 -1.60 2.87 -11.28
C ILE A 21 -1.21 2.28 -12.65
N LEU A 22 -2.20 1.88 -13.45
CA LEU A 22 -1.93 1.35 -14.80
C LEU A 22 -1.29 2.41 -15.71
N GLU A 23 -1.75 3.66 -15.62
CA GLU A 23 -1.17 4.76 -16.38
C GLU A 23 0.25 5.11 -15.91
N MET A 24 0.52 5.07 -14.59
CA MET A 24 1.86 5.23 -14.04
C MET A 24 2.78 4.14 -14.58
N TYR A 25 2.34 2.88 -14.53
CA TYR A 25 3.10 1.75 -15.09
C TYR A 25 3.35 1.93 -16.59
N ARG A 26 2.35 2.35 -17.37
CA ARG A 26 2.50 2.61 -18.82
C ARG A 26 3.59 3.65 -19.12
N GLN A 27 3.75 4.65 -18.25
CA GLN A 27 4.75 5.71 -18.42
C GLN A 27 6.16 5.27 -18.00
N VAL A 28 6.28 4.50 -16.91
CA VAL A 28 7.59 4.12 -16.34
C VAL A 28 8.09 2.74 -16.80
N GLY A 29 7.21 1.82 -17.20
CA GLY A 29 7.56 0.47 -17.63
C GLY A 29 8.18 -0.39 -16.52
N GLU A 30 8.89 -1.44 -16.94
CA GLU A 30 9.57 -2.37 -16.03
C GLU A 30 10.69 -1.68 -15.22
N PRO A 31 10.96 -2.15 -14.00
CA PRO A 31 12.05 -1.62 -13.20
C PRO A 31 13.41 -1.81 -13.85
N VAL A 32 14.22 -0.74 -13.82
CA VAL A 32 15.60 -0.72 -14.27
C VAL A 32 16.49 -0.46 -13.07
N PHE A 33 17.47 -1.34 -12.86
CA PHE A 33 18.45 -1.24 -11.80
C PHE A 33 19.80 -0.79 -12.35
N ASP A 34 20.58 -0.08 -11.53
CA ASP A 34 21.98 0.17 -11.83
C ASP A 34 22.89 -0.99 -11.39
N GLU A 35 24.18 -0.89 -11.69
CA GLU A 35 25.19 -1.90 -11.37
C GLU A 35 25.34 -2.16 -9.85
N LYS A 36 24.80 -1.27 -9.01
CA LYS A 36 24.80 -1.39 -7.54
C LYS A 36 23.47 -1.91 -7.01
N GLY A 37 22.52 -2.26 -7.88
CA GLY A 37 21.19 -2.74 -7.49
C GLY A 37 20.22 -1.64 -7.06
N MET A 38 20.52 -0.36 -7.29
CA MET A 38 19.56 0.71 -7.01
C MET A 38 18.58 0.89 -8.18
N ILE A 39 17.30 1.03 -7.85
CA ILE A 39 16.26 1.29 -8.85
C ILE A 39 16.46 2.69 -9.45
N LYS A 40 16.63 2.76 -10.76
CA LYS A 40 16.72 4.02 -11.55
C LYS A 40 15.37 4.44 -12.11
N LYS A 41 14.52 3.47 -12.43
CA LYS A 41 13.22 3.65 -13.07
C LYS A 41 12.35 2.45 -12.71
N GLY A 42 11.04 2.65 -12.61
CA GLY A 42 10.08 1.59 -12.31
C GLY A 42 8.93 2.07 -11.44
N LEU A 43 8.09 1.14 -11.03
CA LEU A 43 6.95 1.39 -10.15
C LEU A 43 7.06 0.53 -8.89
N ILE A 44 6.89 1.16 -7.73
CA ILE A 44 6.77 0.49 -6.42
C ILE A 44 5.40 0.85 -5.86
N ILE A 45 4.57 -0.16 -5.60
CA ILE A 45 3.24 0.00 -5.03
C ILE A 45 3.34 -0.26 -3.52
N ARG A 46 3.08 0.76 -2.70
CA ARG A 46 3.02 0.61 -1.24
C ARG A 46 1.57 0.36 -0.83
N HIS A 47 1.29 -0.79 -0.21
CA HIS A 47 -0.03 -1.19 0.23
C HIS A 47 -0.05 -1.31 1.76
N LEU A 48 -0.81 -0.43 2.41
CA LEU A 48 -1.03 -0.46 3.86
C LEU A 48 -2.18 -1.41 4.17
N VAL A 49 -1.93 -2.41 5.01
CA VAL A 49 -2.96 -3.31 5.52
C VAL A 49 -3.63 -2.63 6.70
N LEU A 50 -4.96 -2.53 6.66
CA LEU A 50 -5.77 -1.93 7.71
C LEU A 50 -6.49 -3.02 8.52
N PRO A 51 -6.67 -2.80 9.84
CA PRO A 51 -7.37 -3.74 10.71
C PRO A 51 -8.80 -3.99 10.22
N GLY A 52 -9.20 -5.25 10.11
CA GLY A 52 -10.54 -5.66 9.66
C GLY A 52 -10.76 -5.60 8.15
N LEU A 53 -9.75 -5.18 7.38
CA LEU A 53 -9.83 -4.99 5.92
C LEU A 53 -8.86 -5.90 5.14
N LYS A 54 -8.48 -7.05 5.71
CA LYS A 54 -7.60 -8.04 5.05
C LYS A 54 -8.14 -8.52 3.71
N GLU A 55 -9.45 -8.73 3.60
CA GLU A 55 -10.07 -9.19 2.35
C GLU A 55 -10.00 -8.14 1.24
N ASP A 56 -10.08 -6.86 1.59
CA ASP A 56 -9.87 -5.78 0.62
C ASP A 56 -8.40 -5.68 0.19
N SER A 57 -7.47 -5.96 1.10
CA SER A 57 -6.04 -6.09 0.77
C SER A 57 -5.80 -7.24 -0.21
N LYS A 58 -6.41 -8.40 0.01
CA LYS A 58 -6.35 -9.54 -0.93
C LYS A 58 -6.92 -9.17 -2.31
N LYS A 59 -8.03 -8.43 -2.39
CA LYS A 59 -8.56 -7.93 -3.67
C LYS A 59 -7.59 -7.02 -4.40
N VAL A 60 -6.90 -6.12 -3.69
CA VAL A 60 -5.86 -5.24 -4.27
C VAL A 60 -4.70 -6.07 -4.83
N LEU A 61 -4.21 -7.05 -4.07
CA LEU A 61 -3.14 -7.94 -4.51
C LEU A 61 -3.54 -8.76 -5.74
N GLY A 62 -4.76 -9.30 -5.77
CA GLY A 62 -5.32 -9.99 -6.93
C GLY A 62 -5.44 -9.09 -8.17
N PHE A 63 -5.82 -7.82 -7.97
CA PHE A 63 -5.82 -6.83 -9.05
C PHE A 63 -4.41 -6.60 -9.61
N ILE A 64 -3.42 -6.39 -8.73
CA ILE A 64 -2.02 -6.18 -9.13
C ILE A 64 -1.54 -7.37 -9.97
N LYS A 65 -1.71 -8.59 -9.46
CA LYS A 65 -1.30 -9.81 -10.17
C LYS A 65 -1.95 -9.96 -11.55
N SER A 66 -3.23 -9.57 -11.66
CA SER A 66 -4.00 -9.76 -12.89
C SER A 66 -3.76 -8.68 -13.95
N ASN A 67 -3.30 -7.48 -13.56
CA ASN A 67 -3.25 -6.32 -14.45
C ASN A 67 -1.85 -5.73 -14.64
N LEU A 68 -0.87 -6.12 -13.81
CA LEU A 68 0.50 -5.66 -13.89
C LEU A 68 1.45 -6.85 -14.06
N PRO A 69 2.58 -6.68 -14.75
CA PRO A 69 3.57 -7.74 -14.91
C PRO A 69 4.27 -8.03 -13.58
N SER A 70 4.82 -9.25 -13.47
CA SER A 70 5.51 -9.75 -12.27
C SER A 70 6.71 -8.89 -11.84
N GLY A 71 7.28 -8.09 -12.75
CA GLY A 71 8.37 -7.16 -12.46
C GLY A 71 7.99 -5.98 -11.56
N VAL A 72 6.71 -5.70 -11.30
CA VAL A 72 6.31 -4.59 -10.42
C VAL A 72 6.57 -4.94 -8.96
N TYR A 73 7.17 -4.00 -8.22
CA TYR A 73 7.46 -4.16 -6.80
C TYR A 73 6.25 -3.78 -5.96
N VAL A 74 5.98 -4.59 -4.94
CA VAL A 74 4.91 -4.33 -3.96
C VAL A 74 5.53 -4.31 -2.57
N SER A 75 5.26 -3.26 -1.82
CA SER A 75 5.64 -3.17 -0.41
C SER A 75 4.39 -3.31 0.44
N LEU A 76 4.29 -4.41 1.16
CA LEU A 76 3.22 -4.64 2.14
C LEU A 76 3.64 -4.01 3.47
N MET A 77 2.77 -3.16 4.01
CA MET A 77 3.01 -2.44 5.24
C MET A 77 1.97 -2.83 6.27
N GLY A 78 2.43 -3.30 7.44
CA GLY A 78 1.60 -3.58 8.61
C GLY A 78 1.64 -2.48 9.68
N GLN A 79 2.33 -1.36 9.41
CA GLN A 79 2.63 -0.28 10.34
C GLN A 79 1.42 0.66 10.61
N TYR A 80 0.23 0.10 10.78
CA TYR A 80 -0.95 0.91 11.09
C TYR A 80 -1.04 1.16 12.60
N MET A 81 -0.92 2.42 12.99
CA MET A 81 -1.12 2.87 14.37
C MET A 81 -2.31 3.84 14.44
N PRO A 82 -3.33 3.57 15.28
CA PRO A 82 -4.40 4.52 15.54
C PRO A 82 -3.84 5.84 16.07
N CYS A 83 -4.24 6.97 15.48
CA CYS A 83 -3.76 8.29 15.87
C CYS A 83 -4.86 9.36 15.76
N PHE A 84 -4.68 10.47 16.48
CA PHE A 84 -5.58 11.62 16.44
C PHE A 84 -7.04 11.27 16.75
N ARG A 85 -7.95 11.41 15.77
CA ARG A 85 -9.40 11.22 15.91
C ARG A 85 -9.87 9.79 15.64
N THR A 86 -8.97 8.81 15.56
CA THR A 86 -9.37 7.40 15.39
C THR A 86 -10.31 6.91 16.49
N GLY A 87 -10.32 7.52 17.67
CA GLY A 87 -11.30 7.25 18.73
C GLY A 87 -12.77 7.43 18.32
N GLU A 88 -13.04 8.19 17.25
CA GLU A 88 -14.38 8.36 16.67
C GLU A 88 -14.77 7.23 15.69
N PHE A 89 -13.81 6.37 15.31
CA PHE A 89 -13.96 5.31 14.29
C PHE A 89 -13.51 3.95 14.86
N PRO A 90 -14.39 3.24 15.60
CA PRO A 90 -14.05 1.98 16.27
C PRO A 90 -13.41 0.92 15.38
N GLU A 91 -13.75 0.90 14.09
CA GLU A 91 -13.26 -0.06 13.09
C GLU A 91 -11.74 0.03 12.87
N ILE A 92 -11.18 1.24 12.95
CA ILE A 92 -9.77 1.53 12.73
C ILE A 92 -9.08 2.03 14.01
N ASN A 93 -9.77 2.07 15.15
CA ASN A 93 -9.22 2.48 16.44
C ASN A 93 -8.47 1.35 17.15
N ARG A 94 -7.83 0.46 16.40
CA ARG A 94 -7.05 -0.66 16.93
C ARG A 94 -5.82 -0.90 16.07
N PRO A 95 -4.72 -1.43 16.63
CA PRO A 95 -3.60 -1.91 15.84
C PRO A 95 -4.05 -3.03 14.88
N LEU A 96 -3.28 -3.23 13.80
CA LEU A 96 -3.45 -4.38 12.92
C LEU A 96 -3.04 -5.66 13.68
N PRO A 97 -3.94 -6.66 13.85
CA PRO A 97 -3.54 -7.93 14.43
C PRO A 97 -2.51 -8.64 13.56
N LYS A 98 -1.53 -9.29 14.20
CA LYS A 98 -0.45 -9.99 13.51
C LYS A 98 -0.99 -11.07 12.58
N GLU A 99 -1.99 -11.81 13.02
CA GLU A 99 -2.61 -12.89 12.24
C GLU A 99 -3.28 -12.34 10.97
N GLU A 100 -3.93 -11.18 11.05
CA GLU A 100 -4.53 -10.53 9.87
C GLU A 100 -3.45 -10.11 8.86
N TYR A 101 -2.29 -9.65 9.34
CA TYR A 101 -1.16 -9.28 8.50
C TYR A 101 -0.49 -10.50 7.86
N GLU A 102 -0.26 -11.55 8.65
CA GLU A 102 0.30 -12.83 8.19
C GLU A 102 -0.54 -13.44 7.08
N GLU A 103 -1.88 -13.47 7.22
CA GLU A 103 -2.77 -13.95 6.16
C GLU A 103 -2.64 -13.18 4.84
N VAL A 104 -2.38 -11.87 4.89
CA VAL A 104 -2.18 -11.06 3.69
C VAL A 104 -0.82 -11.33 3.06
N ILE A 105 0.21 -11.57 3.88
CA ILE A 105 1.54 -11.98 3.42
C ILE A 105 1.49 -13.36 2.77
N GLU A 106 0.82 -14.34 3.37
CA GLU A 106 0.66 -15.67 2.80
C GLU A 106 -0.01 -15.60 1.43
N TYR A 107 -1.11 -14.87 1.34
CA TYR A 107 -1.81 -14.66 0.07
C TYR A 107 -0.95 -13.95 -0.99
N PHE A 108 -0.12 -13.00 -0.57
CA PHE A 108 0.84 -12.33 -1.45
C PHE A 108 1.82 -13.32 -2.09
N PHE A 109 2.36 -14.25 -1.29
CA PHE A 109 3.25 -15.30 -1.79
C PHE A 109 2.51 -16.35 -2.64
N GLU A 110 1.28 -16.73 -2.28
CA GLU A 110 0.44 -17.65 -3.06
C GLU A 110 0.18 -17.12 -4.48
N LEU A 111 0.03 -15.80 -4.64
CA LEU A 111 -0.12 -15.17 -5.96
C LEU A 111 1.18 -15.16 -6.78
N GLY A 112 2.31 -15.57 -6.21
CA GLY A 112 3.62 -15.51 -6.86
C GLY A 112 4.04 -14.07 -7.17
N LEU A 113 3.77 -13.15 -6.24
CA LEU A 113 4.34 -11.81 -6.26
C LEU A 113 5.71 -11.90 -5.58
N GLU A 114 6.77 -12.03 -6.36
CA GLU A 114 8.12 -12.32 -5.85
C GLU A 114 8.90 -11.05 -5.47
N ASN A 115 8.49 -9.90 -6.01
CA ASN A 115 9.13 -8.59 -5.79
C ASN A 115 8.52 -7.85 -4.58
N GLY A 116 8.48 -8.54 -3.44
CA GLY A 116 7.84 -8.08 -2.21
C GLY A 116 8.82 -7.56 -1.17
N PHE A 117 8.65 -6.32 -0.71
CA PHE A 117 9.25 -5.88 0.56
C PHE A 117 8.22 -6.07 1.68
N ALA A 118 8.43 -7.09 2.51
CA ALA A 118 7.74 -7.22 3.79
C ALA A 118 8.62 -6.58 4.88
N GLN A 119 8.07 -5.63 5.63
CA GLN A 119 8.82 -4.98 6.72
C GLN A 119 8.80 -5.88 7.97
N GLU A 120 9.94 -5.93 8.67
CA GLU A 120 10.09 -6.61 9.97
C GLU A 120 9.24 -5.94 11.07
N GLU A 121 8.88 -6.72 12.08
CA GLU A 121 8.05 -6.31 13.23
C GLU A 121 8.68 -5.13 14.01
N GLY A 122 7.84 -4.23 14.54
CA GLY A 122 8.25 -3.19 15.50
C GLY A 122 8.24 -1.72 15.01
N ALA A 123 7.81 -1.48 13.78
CA ALA A 123 7.67 -0.13 13.22
C ALA A 123 6.28 0.51 13.41
N ASP A 124 5.44 -0.15 14.19
CA ASP A 124 4.18 0.34 14.77
C ASP A 124 4.39 1.05 16.11
N SER A 125 5.64 1.29 16.53
CA SER A 125 5.93 1.98 17.78
C SER A 125 5.73 3.51 17.66
N PRO A 126 5.29 4.21 18.74
CA PRO A 126 5.17 5.68 18.77
C PRO A 126 6.45 6.42 18.36
N SER A 127 7.61 5.75 18.49
CA SER A 127 8.92 6.28 18.10
C SER A 127 9.06 6.59 16.61
N TYR A 128 8.16 6.09 15.75
CA TYR A 128 8.15 6.37 14.31
C TYR A 128 7.15 7.45 13.91
N VAL A 129 6.32 7.95 14.83
CA VAL A 129 5.43 9.08 14.59
C VAL A 129 6.22 10.35 14.87
N PRO A 130 6.50 11.19 13.86
CA PRO A 130 7.14 12.48 14.10
C PRO A 130 6.24 13.36 14.95
N ASP A 131 6.84 14.20 15.79
CA ASP A 131 6.10 15.21 16.54
C ASP A 131 5.54 16.24 15.54
N PHE A 132 4.21 16.27 15.40
CA PHE A 132 3.50 17.18 14.51
C PHE A 132 3.22 18.52 15.22
N ASP A 133 4.23 19.07 15.90
CA ASP A 133 4.14 20.30 16.71
C ASP A 133 4.40 21.59 15.92
N LEU A 134 4.66 21.47 14.60
CA LEU A 134 5.01 22.58 13.71
C LEU A 134 6.32 23.30 14.07
N GLU A 135 7.14 22.77 14.99
CA GLU A 135 8.41 23.40 15.39
C GLU A 135 9.55 23.21 14.37
N GLY A 136 9.26 22.53 13.26
CA GLY A 136 10.21 22.24 12.17
C GLY A 136 9.93 22.91 10.82
N VAL A 137 9.16 24.01 10.78
CA VAL A 137 8.89 24.81 9.55
C VAL A 137 9.73 26.09 9.53
#